data_AF-A0A4V2LXU1-F1
#
_entry.id   AF-A0A4V2LXU1-F1
#
_cell.length_a   1.000
_cell.length_b   1.000
_cell.length_c   1.000
_cell.angle_alpha   90.00
_cell.angle_beta   90.00
_cell.angle_gamma   90.00
#
_symmetry.space_group_name_H-M   'P 1'
#
loop_
_entity.id
_entity.type
_entity.pdbx_description
1 polymer ?
#
loop_
_entity_poly.entity_id
_entity_poly.type
_entity_poly.pdbx_seq_one_letter_code
_entity_poly.pdbx_strand_id
1 'polypeptide(L)'
;MTGRPKPGLTFERHVEIGKRLLEIRLELMDLLIETSGAYPRTSAFARKLKQALDRVDAARSAGDSACCDDEPRKFCTHVYYGHDLYYPRNDFDRRWSGSTELPHQCGTSYREPVRT
;
A
#
# COMPACT_ATOMS: atom_id res chain seq x y z
N MET A 1 8.86 -24.34 23.37
CA MET A 1 9.33 -22.94 23.33
C MET A 1 8.13 -22.03 23.28
N THR A 2 7.61 -21.59 24.42
CA THR A 2 6.50 -20.61 24.49
C THR A 2 7.10 -19.20 24.49
N GLY A 3 7.60 -18.76 23.33
CA GLY A 3 7.92 -17.35 23.16
C GLY A 3 6.61 -16.57 23.19
N ARG A 4 6.45 -15.60 24.10
CA ARG A 4 5.32 -14.68 24.03
C ARG A 4 5.27 -14.10 22.60
N PRO A 5 4.11 -14.08 21.94
CA PRO A 5 3.98 -13.38 20.67
C PRO A 5 4.48 -11.95 20.90
N LYS A 6 5.45 -11.52 20.08
CA LYS A 6 5.90 -10.12 20.12
C LYS A 6 4.65 -9.26 19.90
N PRO A 7 4.44 -8.20 20.69
CA PRO A 7 3.33 -7.30 20.43
C PRO A 7 3.49 -6.77 19.01
N GLY A 8 2.41 -6.88 18.23
CA GLY A 8 2.29 -6.31 16.89
C GLY A 8 2.45 -4.79 16.89
N LEU A 9 2.48 -4.19 15.70
CA LEU A 9 2.47 -2.74 15.59
C LEU A 9 1.08 -2.19 15.89
N THR A 10 1.01 -0.97 16.42
CA THR A 10 -0.27 -0.27 16.53
C THR A 10 -0.74 0.17 15.15
N PHE A 11 -2.05 0.35 14.98
CA PHE A 11 -2.63 0.79 13.71
C PHE A 11 -2.03 2.12 13.22
N GLU A 12 -1.82 3.09 14.12
CA GLU A 12 -1.24 4.38 13.79
C GLU A 12 0.18 4.22 13.23
N ARG A 13 0.93 3.24 13.75
CA ARG A 13 2.26 2.92 13.25
C ARG A 13 2.22 2.25 11.88
N HIS A 14 1.23 1.40 11.62
CA HIS A 14 1.01 0.85 10.27
C HIS A 14 0.73 1.97 9.26
N VAL A 15 -0.10 2.96 9.61
CA VAL A 15 -0.40 4.12 8.75
C VAL A 15 0.88 4.92 8.45
N GLU A 16 1.70 5.21 9.45
CA GLU A 16 2.97 5.92 9.26
C GLU A 16 3.93 5.16 8.34
N ILE A 17 4.07 3.85 8.54
CA ILE A 17 4.96 3.01 7.71
C ILE A 17 4.41 2.90 6.28
N GLY A 18 3.11 2.67 6.13
CA GLY A 18 2.44 2.58 4.84
C GLY A 18 2.63 3.86 4.02
N LYS A 19 2.47 5.03 4.64
CA LYS A 19 2.74 6.33 4.01
C LYS A 19 4.20 6.46 3.55
N ARG A 20 5.16 6.13 4.39
CA ARG A 20 6.59 6.20 4.04
C ARG A 20 6.97 5.25 2.91
N LEU A 21 6.45 4.02 2.92
CA LEU A 21 6.69 3.06 1.83
C LEU A 21 6.02 3.50 0.53
N LEU A 22 4.88 4.19 0.61
CA LEU A 22 4.24 4.80 -0.55
C LEU A 22 5.10 5.91 -1.16
N GLU A 23 5.63 6.82 -0.35
CA GLU A 23 6.53 7.89 -0.79
C GLU A 23 7.77 7.32 -1.49
N ILE A 24 8.45 6.35 -0.85
CA ILE A 24 9.64 5.69 -1.44
C ILE A 24 9.29 5.02 -2.78
N ARG A 25 8.12 4.38 -2.89
CA ARG A 25 7.68 3.75 -4.14
C ARG A 25 7.52 4.78 -5.26
N LEU A 26 6.92 5.94 -4.96
CA LEU A 26 6.73 7.02 -5.93
C LEU A 26 8.07 7.57 -6.41
N GLU A 27 9.01 7.84 -5.49
CA GLU A 27 10.37 8.28 -5.84
C GLU A 27 11.09 7.27 -6.74
N LEU A 28 11.00 5.97 -6.44
CA LEU A 28 11.58 4.91 -7.27
C LEU A 28 10.93 4.83 -8.66
N MET A 29 9.64 5.10 -8.77
CA MET A 29 8.95 5.18 -10.06
C MET A 29 9.44 6.37 -10.89
N ASP A 30 9.57 7.54 -10.28
CA ASP A 30 10.06 8.74 -10.96
C ASP A 30 11.48 8.53 -11.48
N LEU A 31 12.37 7.95 -10.65
CA LEU A 31 13.72 7.58 -11.07
C LEU A 31 13.74 6.56 -12.22
N LEU A 32 12.81 5.60 -12.24
CA LEU A 32 12.67 4.66 -13.36
C LEU A 32 12.22 5.36 -14.65
N ILE A 33 11.31 6.34 -14.55
CA ILE A 33 10.87 7.14 -15.69
C ILE A 33 12.04 7.97 -16.22
N GLU A 34 12.75 8.69 -15.37
CA GLU A 34 13.91 9.51 -15.74
C GLU A 34 15.02 8.67 -16.40
N THR A 35 15.35 7.53 -15.79
CA THR A 35 16.39 6.64 -16.33
C THR A 35 15.98 5.94 -17.62
N SER A 36 14.68 5.79 -17.89
CA SER A 36 14.20 5.15 -19.13
C SER A 36 14.51 5.95 -20.39
N GLY A 37 14.65 7.28 -20.26
CA GLY A 37 15.09 8.15 -21.36
C GLY A 37 16.61 8.23 -21.51
N ALA A 38 17.35 8.05 -20.42
CA ALA A 38 18.81 8.20 -20.39
C ALA A 38 19.58 6.89 -20.62
N TYR A 39 19.01 5.74 -20.28
CA TYR A 39 19.67 4.44 -20.33
C TYR A 39 18.78 3.37 -20.97
N PRO A 40 19.38 2.36 -21.65
CA PRO A 40 18.64 1.17 -22.03
C PRO A 40 18.01 0.49 -20.81
N ARG A 41 16.81 -0.05 -20.96
CA ARG A 41 16.10 -0.82 -19.90
C ARG A 41 16.88 -2.02 -19.39
N THR A 42 17.82 -2.52 -20.19
CA THR A 42 18.71 -3.64 -19.84
C THR A 42 19.92 -3.24 -19.01
N SER A 43 20.14 -1.93 -18.81
CA SER A 43 21.27 -1.42 -18.01
C SER A 43 21.22 -1.97 -16.58
N ALA A 44 22.40 -2.17 -15.98
CA ALA A 44 22.48 -2.62 -14.59
C ALA A 44 21.77 -1.63 -13.63
N PHE A 45 21.87 -0.33 -13.91
CA PHE A 45 21.25 0.71 -13.10
C PHE A 45 19.72 0.64 -13.12
N ALA A 46 19.10 0.62 -14.30
CA ALA A 46 17.64 0.50 -14.43
C ALA A 46 17.10 -0.79 -13.79
N ARG A 47 17.82 -1.92 -13.96
CA ARG A 47 17.47 -3.19 -13.30
C ARG A 47 17.51 -3.10 -11.78
N LYS A 48 18.49 -2.40 -11.21
CA LYS A 48 18.60 -2.22 -9.75
C LYS A 48 17.50 -1.34 -9.19
N LEU A 49 17.12 -0.27 -9.89
CA LEU A 49 15.97 0.55 -9.51
C LEU A 49 14.66 -0.27 -9.54
N LYS A 50 14.45 -1.08 -10.58
CA LYS A 50 13.28 -1.97 -10.66
C LYS A 50 13.26 -2.99 -9.53
N GLN A 51 14.40 -3.61 -9.23
CA GLN A 51 14.54 -4.53 -8.10
C GLN A 51 14.22 -3.83 -6.76
N ALA A 52 14.67 -2.59 -6.57
CA ALA A 52 14.33 -1.83 -5.37
C ALA A 52 12.81 -1.58 -5.27
N LEU A 53 12.18 -1.19 -6.37
CA LEU A 53 10.73 -1.00 -6.44
C LEU A 53 9.97 -2.28 -6.07
N ASP A 54 10.36 -3.42 -6.64
CA ASP A 54 9.74 -4.72 -6.35
C ASP A 54 9.85 -5.11 -4.88
N ARG A 55 10.98 -4.77 -4.23
CA ARG A 55 11.19 -5.02 -2.80
C ARG A 55 10.32 -4.14 -1.93
N VAL A 56 10.09 -2.89 -2.32
CA VAL A 56 9.17 -1.98 -1.61
C VAL A 56 7.73 -2.48 -1.75
N ASP A 57 7.32 -2.90 -2.94
CA ASP A 57 5.98 -3.47 -3.16
C ASP A 57 5.77 -4.75 -2.34
N ALA A 58 6.77 -5.63 -2.28
CA ALA A 58 6.73 -6.81 -1.42
C ALA A 58 6.64 -6.46 0.08
N ALA A 59 7.37 -5.43 0.54
CA ALA A 59 7.31 -4.96 1.92
C ALA A 59 5.93 -4.37 2.26
N ARG A 60 5.29 -3.67 1.32
CA ARG A 60 3.92 -3.15 1.49
C ARG A 60 2.90 -4.28 1.62
N SER A 61 3.00 -5.30 0.77
CA SER A 61 2.13 -6.48 0.85
C SER A 61 2.28 -7.25 2.15
N ALA A 62 3.52 -7.43 2.63
CA ALA A 62 3.77 -8.05 3.93
C ALA A 62 3.24 -7.19 5.09
N GLY A 63 3.40 -5.87 5.02
CA GLY A 63 2.88 -4.94 6.01
C GLY A 63 1.35 -4.90 6.07
N ASP A 64 0.68 -5.01 4.91
CA ASP A 64 -0.77 -5.10 4.82
C ASP A 64 -1.31 -6.36 5.50
N SER A 65 -0.67 -7.50 5.24
CA SER A 65 -1.00 -8.76 5.92
C SER A 65 -0.77 -8.66 7.43
N ALA A 66 0.36 -8.09 7.86
CA ALA A 66 0.65 -7.87 9.28
C ALA A 66 -0.35 -6.93 9.96
N CYS A 67 -0.83 -5.88 9.29
CA CYS A 67 -1.85 -4.97 9.81
C CYS A 67 -3.20 -5.67 10.02
N CYS A 68 -3.55 -6.59 9.11
CA CYS A 68 -4.74 -7.42 9.24
C CYS A 68 -4.66 -8.32 10.49
N ASP A 69 -3.47 -8.89 10.75
CA ASP A 69 -3.24 -9.75 11.91
C ASP A 69 -3.17 -8.96 13.23
N ASP A 70 -2.47 -7.81 13.24
CA ASP A 70 -2.22 -6.99 14.42
C ASP A 70 -3.47 -6.20 14.85
N GLU A 71 -4.23 -5.64 13.90
CA GLU A 71 -5.34 -4.70 14.14
C GLU A 71 -6.59 -5.00 13.28
N PRO A 72 -7.18 -6.22 13.36
CA PRO A 72 -8.21 -6.69 12.43
C PRO A 72 -9.48 -5.83 12.38
N ARG A 73 -9.80 -5.12 13.47
CA ARG A 73 -10.99 -4.25 13.54
C ARG A 73 -10.79 -2.89 12.86
N LYS A 74 -9.54 -2.45 12.72
CA LYS A 74 -9.17 -1.17 12.10
C LYS A 74 -8.59 -1.35 10.70
N PHE A 75 -8.21 -2.58 10.34
CA PHE A 75 -7.59 -2.91 9.07
C PHE A 75 -8.37 -2.34 7.87
N CYS A 76 -7.62 -1.79 6.93
CA CYS A 76 -8.10 -1.28 5.68
C CYS A 76 -6.98 -1.40 4.64
N THR A 77 -7.31 -1.84 3.43
CA THR A 77 -6.34 -1.99 2.33
C THR A 77 -5.64 -0.67 1.99
N HIS A 78 -6.26 0.48 2.25
CA HIS A 78 -5.66 1.79 1.97
C HIS A 78 -4.46 2.13 2.86
N VAL A 79 -4.23 1.41 3.98
CA VAL A 79 -3.11 1.69 4.90
C VAL A 79 -1.77 1.58 4.18
N TYR A 80 -1.56 0.50 3.41
CA TYR A 80 -0.34 0.30 2.66
C TYR A 80 -0.47 0.64 1.18
N TYR A 81 -1.68 0.81 0.63
CA TYR A 81 -1.87 1.08 -0.80
C TYR A 81 -2.18 2.55 -1.14
N GLY A 82 -2.59 3.36 -0.15
CA GLY A 82 -3.08 4.71 -0.36
C GLY A 82 -4.46 4.73 -1.03
N HIS A 83 -5.16 5.86 -0.95
CA HIS A 83 -6.44 6.06 -1.65
C HIS A 83 -6.22 6.45 -3.12
N ASP A 84 -5.18 7.24 -3.39
CA ASP A 84 -4.91 7.87 -4.69
C ASP A 84 -4.30 6.94 -5.76
N LEU A 85 -3.82 5.75 -5.40
CA LEU A 85 -3.15 4.84 -6.36
C LEU A 85 -4.04 3.72 -6.89
N TYR A 86 -5.16 3.42 -6.24
CA TYR A 86 -6.03 2.30 -6.63
C TYR A 86 -7.18 2.73 -7.55
N TYR A 87 -7.62 3.98 -7.41
CA TYR A 87 -8.36 4.66 -8.47
C TYR A 87 -7.34 5.49 -9.24
N PRO A 88 -7.05 5.17 -10.51
CA PRO A 88 -6.34 6.14 -11.34
C PRO A 88 -7.12 7.46 -11.22
N ARG A 89 -6.40 8.57 -10.95
CA ARG A 89 -6.88 9.93 -11.25
C ARG A 89 -7.20 9.99 -12.75
N ASN A 90 -8.27 9.34 -13.17
CA ASN A 90 -8.99 9.73 -14.35
C ASN A 90 -9.59 11.09 -13.98
N ASP A 91 -9.47 12.05 -14.89
CA ASP A 91 -9.87 13.46 -14.78
C ASP A 91 -11.37 13.71 -14.47
N PHE A 92 -12.07 12.80 -13.78
CA PHE A 92 -13.47 12.89 -13.40
C PHE A 92 -13.72 13.65 -12.08
N ASP A 93 -12.73 13.68 -11.17
CA ASP A 93 -12.90 14.25 -9.82
C ASP A 93 -12.84 15.77 -9.73
N ARG A 94 -12.48 16.49 -10.80
CA ARG A 94 -12.69 17.96 -10.84
C ARG A 94 -14.16 18.36 -10.81
N ARG A 95 -15.10 17.42 -10.94
CA ARG A 95 -16.55 17.68 -10.84
C ARG A 95 -17.14 17.39 -9.45
N TRP A 96 -16.40 16.74 -8.55
CA TRP A 96 -16.91 16.28 -7.25
C TRP A 96 -16.20 16.92 -6.05
N SER A 97 -15.65 18.14 -6.21
CA SER A 97 -15.16 18.98 -5.11
C SER A 97 -16.32 19.66 -4.34
N GLY A 98 -17.35 18.88 -3.98
CA GLY A 98 -18.60 19.39 -3.42
C GLY A 98 -19.24 18.54 -2.33
N SER A 99 -18.60 17.51 -1.79
CA SER A 99 -19.17 16.78 -0.65
C SER A 99 -18.11 16.35 0.35
N THR A 100 -18.11 17.11 1.45
CA THR A 100 -17.41 16.87 2.70
C THR A 100 -18.10 15.73 3.45
N GLU A 101 -17.92 14.47 3.02
CA GLU A 101 -18.38 13.32 3.80
C GLU A 101 -17.58 12.07 3.41
N LEU A 102 -16.66 11.66 4.29
CA LEU A 102 -15.95 10.38 4.18
C LEU A 102 -16.94 9.25 4.50
N PRO A 103 -17.17 8.26 3.60
CA PRO A 103 -17.93 7.10 3.98
C PRO A 103 -17.04 6.19 4.86
N HIS A 104 -17.27 6.25 6.16
CA HIS A 104 -16.99 5.14 7.05
C HIS A 104 -17.73 3.91 6.53
N GLN A 105 -17.02 2.99 5.88
CA GLN A 105 -17.27 1.54 5.92
C GLN A 105 -16.22 0.80 5.07
N CYS A 106 -15.13 0.38 5.72
CA CYS A 106 -14.36 -0.75 5.21
C CYS A 106 -15.20 -2.01 5.50
N GLY A 107 -16.04 -2.39 4.54
CA GLY A 107 -16.94 -3.52 4.64
C GLY A 107 -16.16 -4.83 4.73
N THR A 108 -16.23 -5.46 5.89
CA THR A 108 -15.86 -6.86 6.11
C THR A 108 -16.76 -7.76 5.26
N SER A 109 -16.26 -8.31 4.15
CA SER A 109 -16.91 -9.46 3.50
C SER A 109 -16.46 -10.76 4.16
N TYR A 110 -16.90 -10.99 5.40
CA TYR A 110 -16.87 -12.32 5.97
C TYR A 110 -17.97 -13.15 5.28
N ARG A 111 -17.57 -14.10 4.42
CA ARG A 111 -18.47 -15.16 3.95
C ARG A 111 -18.84 -16.03 5.15
N GLU A 112 -20.12 -16.08 5.52
CA GLU A 112 -20.62 -17.08 6.46
C GLU A 112 -20.47 -18.49 5.85
N PRO A 113 -20.08 -19.50 6.63
CA PRO A 113 -20.09 -20.89 6.17
C PRO A 113 -21.54 -21.39 6.11
N VAL A 114 -21.94 -21.87 4.94
CA VAL A 114 -23.21 -22.57 4.70
C VAL A 114 -23.29 -23.76 5.67
N ARG A 115 -24.19 -23.69 6.65
CA ARG A 115 -24.57 -24.86 7.43
C ARG A 115 -25.48 -25.74 6.57
N THR A 116 -25.08 -27.01 6.45
CA THR A 116 -25.87 -28.10 5.85
C THR A 116 -26.90 -28.62 6.83
#